data_AF-A0A1B9I455-F1
#
_entry.id   AF-A0A1B9I455-F1
#
_cell.length_a   1.000
_cell.length_b   1.000
_cell.length_c   1.000
_cell.angle_alpha   90.00
_cell.angle_beta   90.00
_cell.angle_gamma   90.00
#
_symmetry.space_group_name_H-M   'P 1'
#
loop_
_entity.id
_entity.type
_entity.pdbx_description
1 polymer ?
#
loop_
_entity_poly.entity_id
_entity_poly.type
_entity_poly.pdbx_seq_one_letter_code
_entity_poly.pdbx_strand_id
1 'polypeptide(L)'
;MGQAPSSGAPGGGKRDQKDNKDKKSKWEPPIPTRVGKKKKRGPDASSRLPPVYPTTRCKLKMLKMERIKDYLLMEEEFVANQASFSGEDRTAADRTRVEDLRGSPMGVGSLEEIIDDDHAIVSVGNGPEYYVGIMSFVDKDLLEPGCSVLLHHKTHAVVGVLADDTDPMVSVMKLDKAPTESYADIGGLETQIQEIKESVELPLTHPELYEEMGIRPPKGVILYGVPGTGKTLLAKAVANQTSATFLRIVGSELIQKYLGDGPKLVRELFRVAEENAPSIVFIDEIDAIGTKRYDSSSGGEREIQRTMLELLNQLDGFDTRGDVKVIMATNRIESLDPALIRPGRIDRKIEFPLPDAKTKRHIFKLHTSRMSLADDVDLEELVMTKDDLSGADIKAVCTEAGLLALRERRMRVTKVDFTSAREKVLYRKDENTMSQAELGTSTTPSLQTLNGPSMFSNNNTRAQTSTATRRLMKEYRDLTADPLQDTITAGPVTEDNMLEWEALIQGPEGTPYEGGVFAAKLVFPADYPLNPFTMTFDPPLLHPNIYPNGVVCISILHPPGDDPLHYESASERWSPVQGVRSVLLSVLSMLAEPNIESGADVEVSSSARDSSRNTGIDVPL
;
A
#
# COMPACT_ATOMS: atom_id res chain seq x y z
N MET A 1 -24.81 -77.87 -34.31
CA MET A 1 -25.17 -78.84 -33.25
C MET A 1 -25.93 -78.03 -32.20
N GLY A 2 -27.25 -77.93 -32.24
CA GLY A 2 -28.22 -78.95 -31.79
C GLY A 2 -28.15 -79.02 -30.26
N GLN A 3 -29.14 -78.66 -29.44
CA GLN A 3 -30.57 -78.95 -29.52
C GLN A 3 -31.37 -78.00 -28.60
N ALA A 4 -32.60 -77.67 -29.01
CA ALA A 4 -33.72 -77.35 -28.11
C ALA A 4 -34.40 -78.67 -27.66
N PRO A 5 -35.34 -78.64 -26.70
CA PRO A 5 -36.74 -78.62 -27.15
C PRO A 5 -37.72 -77.84 -26.27
N SER A 6 -38.86 -77.60 -26.91
CA SER A 6 -40.12 -76.95 -26.52
C SER A 6 -41.05 -77.79 -25.64
N SER A 7 -41.92 -77.13 -24.88
CA SER A 7 -43.36 -77.42 -24.62
C SER A 7 -43.92 -76.28 -23.74
N GLY A 8 -45.15 -75.76 -23.76
CA GLY A 8 -46.45 -76.08 -24.35
C GLY A 8 -47.51 -75.47 -23.40
N ALA A 9 -48.43 -74.63 -23.89
CA ALA A 9 -49.51 -73.96 -23.11
C ALA A 9 -50.68 -74.94 -22.76
N PRO A 10 -51.89 -74.57 -22.24
CA PRO A 10 -52.44 -73.31 -21.66
C PRO A 10 -53.32 -73.53 -20.37
N GLY A 11 -53.94 -72.48 -19.78
CA GLY A 11 -55.09 -72.66 -18.86
C GLY A 11 -55.40 -71.50 -17.90
N GLY A 12 -56.59 -70.90 -18.01
CA GLY A 12 -56.99 -69.68 -17.29
C GLY A 12 -57.61 -69.86 -15.90
N GLY A 13 -57.78 -68.73 -15.21
CA GLY A 13 -58.59 -68.59 -13.99
C GLY A 13 -58.66 -67.13 -13.51
N LYS A 14 -59.79 -66.46 -13.77
CA LYS A 14 -60.18 -65.19 -13.14
C LYS A 14 -60.39 -65.39 -11.64
N ARG A 15 -59.96 -64.42 -10.80
CA ARG A 15 -60.73 -63.88 -9.66
C ARG A 15 -60.08 -62.60 -9.10
N ASP A 16 -60.87 -61.53 -9.11
CA ASP A 16 -60.65 -60.25 -8.44
C ASP A 16 -60.50 -60.40 -6.91
N GLN A 17 -59.60 -59.63 -6.29
CA GLN A 17 -59.95 -58.60 -5.29
C GLN A 17 -58.72 -57.93 -4.65
N LYS A 18 -58.63 -56.62 -4.91
CA LYS A 18 -58.47 -55.49 -3.97
C LYS A 18 -57.28 -55.40 -2.99
N ASP A 19 -56.74 -54.18 -3.02
CA ASP A 19 -56.13 -53.40 -1.94
C ASP A 19 -54.71 -53.75 -1.51
N ASN A 20 -53.73 -53.23 -2.28
CA ASN A 20 -52.49 -52.77 -1.68
C ASN A 20 -52.19 -51.33 -2.15
N LYS A 21 -52.49 -50.38 -1.26
CA LYS A 21 -52.17 -48.96 -1.41
C LYS A 21 -50.66 -48.79 -1.51
N ASP A 22 -50.21 -48.18 -2.60
CA ASP A 22 -48.90 -47.56 -2.74
C ASP A 22 -48.60 -46.62 -1.55
N LYS A 23 -47.74 -47.06 -0.63
CA LYS A 23 -47.00 -46.14 0.25
C LYS A 23 -45.87 -45.54 -0.60
N LYS A 24 -46.19 -44.47 -1.35
CA LYS A 24 -45.17 -43.57 -1.90
C LYS A 24 -44.34 -43.02 -0.73
N SER A 25 -43.02 -43.22 -0.79
CA SER A 25 -42.08 -42.59 0.13
C SER A 25 -42.29 -41.08 0.06
N LYS A 26 -42.66 -40.49 1.21
CA LYS A 26 -42.81 -39.05 1.37
C LYS A 26 -41.45 -38.43 1.11
N TRP A 27 -41.29 -37.81 -0.06
CA TRP A 27 -40.11 -37.03 -0.39
C TRP A 27 -40.11 -35.81 0.52
N GLU A 28 -39.18 -35.77 1.47
CA GLU A 28 -38.91 -34.58 2.27
C GLU A 28 -37.77 -33.81 1.59
N PRO A 29 -37.96 -32.51 1.28
CA PRO A 29 -36.91 -31.73 0.64
C PRO A 29 -35.70 -31.66 1.58
N PRO A 30 -34.47 -31.69 1.04
CA PRO A 30 -33.29 -31.48 1.87
C PRO A 30 -33.40 -30.12 2.58
N ILE A 31 -33.00 -30.11 3.85
CA ILE A 31 -32.89 -28.88 4.65
C ILE A 31 -32.03 -27.90 3.85
N PRO A 32 -32.51 -26.67 3.57
CA PRO A 32 -31.73 -25.72 2.80
C PRO A 32 -30.46 -25.38 3.59
N THR A 33 -29.30 -25.78 3.08
CA THR A 33 -28.01 -25.30 3.57
C THR A 33 -28.00 -23.79 3.42
N ARG A 34 -28.03 -23.08 4.55
CA ARG A 34 -28.16 -21.62 4.66
C ARG A 34 -26.82 -20.94 4.35
N VAL A 35 -26.14 -21.32 3.27
CA VAL A 35 -24.91 -20.67 2.80
C VAL A 35 -25.26 -19.93 1.51
N GLY A 36 -25.36 -18.61 1.60
CA GLY A 36 -25.48 -17.73 0.43
C GLY A 36 -26.86 -17.10 0.19
N LYS A 37 -27.68 -16.84 1.21
CA LYS A 37 -28.73 -15.82 1.06
C LYS A 37 -28.02 -14.48 0.86
N LYS A 38 -28.09 -13.92 -0.36
CA LYS A 38 -27.77 -12.51 -0.62
C LYS A 38 -28.35 -11.65 0.51
N LYS A 39 -27.57 -10.69 1.04
CA LYS A 39 -28.08 -9.59 1.85
C LYS A 39 -29.25 -8.97 1.08
N LYS A 40 -30.48 -9.40 1.34
CA LYS A 40 -31.67 -8.61 1.03
C LYS A 40 -31.68 -7.51 2.07
N ARG A 41 -30.82 -6.51 1.90
CA ARG A 41 -31.01 -5.19 2.51
C ARG A 41 -32.19 -4.54 1.81
N GLY A 42 -33.37 -5.04 2.11
CA GLY A 42 -34.56 -4.22 2.16
C GLY A 42 -35.03 -4.29 3.61
N PRO A 43 -35.69 -3.25 4.10
CA PRO A 43 -36.19 -3.28 5.46
C PRO A 43 -37.21 -4.44 5.55
N ASP A 44 -37.36 -5.01 6.75
CA ASP A 44 -38.16 -6.22 7.03
C ASP A 44 -39.49 -6.24 6.27
N ALA A 45 -40.05 -7.42 5.99
CA ALA A 45 -41.36 -7.52 5.33
C ALA A 45 -42.47 -6.69 6.03
N SER A 46 -42.31 -6.38 7.32
CA SER A 46 -43.15 -5.49 8.14
C SER A 46 -43.03 -3.99 7.85
N SER A 47 -41.97 -3.57 7.15
CA SER A 47 -41.65 -2.16 6.87
C SER A 47 -41.83 -1.77 5.39
N ARG A 48 -42.13 -2.74 4.53
CA ARG A 48 -42.44 -2.48 3.12
C ARG A 48 -43.89 -2.06 2.98
N LEU A 49 -44.09 -0.78 2.63
CA LEU A 49 -45.39 -0.30 2.17
C LEU A 49 -45.90 -1.21 1.03
N PRO A 50 -47.19 -1.59 1.03
CA PRO A 50 -47.76 -2.39 -0.04
C PRO A 50 -47.58 -1.66 -1.39
N PRO A 51 -47.27 -2.38 -2.48
CA PRO A 51 -46.97 -1.75 -3.76
C PRO A 51 -48.17 -0.95 -4.29
N VAL A 52 -48.01 0.38 -4.36
CA VAL A 52 -49.07 1.29 -4.80
C VAL A 52 -48.97 1.54 -6.31
N TYR A 53 -49.85 0.90 -7.07
CA TYR A 53 -50.09 1.20 -8.49
C TYR A 53 -51.26 2.18 -8.64
N PRO A 54 -51.18 3.19 -9.53
CA PRO A 54 -50.20 3.42 -10.61
C PRO A 54 -48.90 4.14 -10.16
N THR A 55 -47.77 3.82 -10.80
CA THR A 55 -46.45 4.42 -10.49
C THR A 55 -46.31 5.87 -10.95
N THR A 56 -47.06 6.27 -11.97
CA THR A 56 -47.13 7.63 -12.54
C THR A 56 -47.64 8.67 -11.54
N ARG A 57 -47.23 9.94 -11.68
CA ARG A 57 -47.76 11.06 -10.89
C ARG A 57 -49.25 11.27 -11.18
N CYS A 58 -50.10 10.66 -10.36
CA CYS A 58 -51.56 10.71 -10.50
C CYS A 58 -52.22 10.88 -9.14
N LYS A 59 -53.40 11.51 -9.12
CA LYS A 59 -54.19 11.72 -7.89
C LYS A 59 -54.56 10.39 -7.21
N LEU A 60 -54.71 9.31 -7.98
CA LEU A 60 -54.95 7.95 -7.46
C LEU A 60 -53.80 7.42 -6.60
N LYS A 61 -52.54 7.68 -6.98
CA LYS A 61 -51.37 7.30 -6.18
C LYS A 61 -51.33 8.07 -4.87
N MET A 62 -51.57 9.38 -4.92
CA MET A 62 -51.65 10.23 -3.73
C MET A 62 -52.73 9.72 -2.77
N LEU A 63 -53.97 9.53 -3.24
CA LEU A 63 -55.08 9.07 -2.41
C LEU A 63 -54.83 7.68 -1.78
N LYS A 64 -54.14 6.77 -2.50
CA LYS A 64 -53.76 5.47 -1.93
C LYS A 64 -52.67 5.60 -0.86
N MET A 65 -51.67 6.46 -1.08
CA MET A 65 -50.61 6.73 -0.09
C MET A 65 -51.18 7.42 1.15
N GLU A 66 -52.12 8.35 0.98
CA GLU A 66 -52.86 8.99 2.08
C GLU A 66 -53.61 7.95 2.91
N ARG A 67 -54.37 7.05 2.28
CA ARG A 67 -55.04 5.96 3.02
C ARG A 67 -54.07 5.07 3.80
N ILE A 68 -52.92 4.72 3.21
CA ILE A 68 -51.92 3.90 3.92
C ILE A 68 -51.34 4.67 5.10
N LYS A 69 -51.03 5.96 4.92
CA LYS A 69 -50.58 6.84 6.01
C LYS A 69 -51.62 6.91 7.12
N ASP A 70 -52.89 7.10 6.78
CA ASP A 70 -53.97 7.19 7.76
C ASP A 70 -54.12 5.88 8.54
N TYR A 71 -54.03 4.72 7.89
CA TYR A 71 -54.05 3.43 8.59
C TYR A 71 -52.86 3.24 9.52
N LEU A 72 -51.64 3.60 9.09
CA LEU A 72 -50.44 3.50 9.92
C LEU A 72 -50.51 4.45 11.12
N LEU A 73 -51.00 5.68 10.93
CA LEU A 73 -51.20 6.62 12.02
C LEU A 73 -52.27 6.14 13.00
N MET A 74 -53.39 5.59 12.50
CA MET A 74 -54.40 5.00 13.36
C MET A 74 -53.86 3.79 14.13
N GLU A 75 -53.03 2.96 13.51
CA GLU A 75 -52.38 1.82 14.18
C GLU A 75 -51.36 2.28 15.23
N GLU A 76 -50.54 3.29 14.92
CA GLU A 76 -49.58 3.90 15.84
C GLU A 76 -50.30 4.55 17.04
N GLU A 77 -51.34 5.35 16.80
CA GLU A 77 -52.17 5.92 17.87
C GLU A 77 -52.89 4.85 18.68
N PHE A 78 -53.37 3.77 18.04
CA PHE A 78 -54.00 2.65 18.74
C PHE A 78 -53.01 1.93 19.66
N VAL A 79 -51.81 1.64 19.16
CA VAL A 79 -50.73 1.01 19.94
C VAL A 79 -50.24 1.95 21.05
N ALA A 80 -50.06 3.24 20.76
CA ALA A 80 -49.65 4.23 21.75
C ALA A 80 -50.71 4.41 22.85
N ASN A 81 -51.99 4.47 22.48
CA ASN A 81 -53.09 4.50 23.44
C ASN A 81 -53.11 3.20 24.26
N GLN A 82 -53.00 2.03 23.63
CA GLN A 82 -52.92 0.75 24.34
C GLN A 82 -51.70 0.69 25.29
N ALA A 83 -50.56 1.23 24.87
CA ALA A 83 -49.34 1.33 25.68
C ALA A 83 -49.54 2.27 26.87
N SER A 84 -50.14 3.44 26.67
CA SER A 84 -50.46 4.41 27.73
C SER A 84 -51.46 3.85 28.76
N PHE A 85 -52.47 3.09 28.32
CA PHE A 85 -53.37 2.33 29.20
C PHE A 85 -52.64 1.19 29.94
N SER A 86 -51.53 0.69 29.38
CA SER A 86 -50.68 -0.33 30.00
C SER A 86 -49.51 0.23 30.84
N GLY A 87 -49.44 1.56 30.98
CA GLY A 87 -48.36 2.31 31.63
C GLY A 87 -47.22 2.60 30.66
N GLU A 88 -46.91 3.89 30.45
CA GLU A 88 -45.78 4.40 29.64
C GLU A 88 -44.42 3.82 30.05
N ASP A 89 -44.32 3.25 31.27
CA ASP A 89 -43.12 2.60 31.78
C ASP A 89 -42.81 1.24 31.16
N ARG A 90 -43.70 0.58 30.39
CA ARG A 90 -43.40 -0.79 29.93
C ARG A 90 -42.19 -0.88 29.00
N THR A 91 -42.09 -0.03 27.99
CA THR A 91 -40.96 -0.04 27.05
C THR A 91 -39.66 0.43 27.70
N ALA A 92 -39.74 1.44 28.57
CA ALA A 92 -38.61 1.91 29.35
C ALA A 92 -38.14 0.84 30.36
N ALA A 93 -39.06 0.23 31.09
CA ALA A 93 -38.78 -0.85 32.03
C ALA A 93 -38.27 -2.11 31.32
N ASP A 94 -38.79 -2.44 30.14
CA ASP A 94 -38.28 -3.56 29.33
C ASP A 94 -36.86 -3.28 28.84
N ARG A 95 -36.54 -2.03 28.47
CA ARG A 95 -35.16 -1.63 28.13
C ARG A 95 -34.24 -1.74 29.34
N THR A 96 -34.65 -1.29 30.51
CA THR A 96 -33.88 -1.44 31.76
C THR A 96 -33.69 -2.91 32.11
N ARG A 97 -34.73 -3.74 32.00
CA ARG A 97 -34.62 -5.20 32.19
C ARG A 97 -33.64 -5.83 31.21
N VAL A 98 -33.64 -5.40 29.94
CA VAL A 98 -32.67 -5.86 28.95
C VAL A 98 -31.27 -5.46 29.37
N GLU A 99 -31.02 -4.21 29.78
CA GLU A 99 -29.72 -3.75 30.28
C GLU A 99 -29.23 -4.54 31.50
N ASP A 100 -30.12 -4.85 32.44
CA ASP A 100 -29.81 -5.72 33.58
C ASP A 100 -29.44 -7.15 33.14
N LEU A 101 -30.16 -7.71 32.16
CA LEU A 101 -29.85 -9.01 31.56
C LEU A 101 -28.54 -9.00 30.76
N ARG A 102 -28.16 -7.86 30.17
CA ARG A 102 -26.89 -7.72 29.43
C ARG A 102 -25.68 -7.85 30.34
N GLY A 103 -25.83 -7.41 31.59
CA GLY A 103 -24.80 -7.45 32.62
C GLY A 103 -23.60 -6.54 32.30
N SER A 104 -23.03 -5.94 33.34
CA SER A 104 -21.75 -5.23 33.26
C SER A 104 -20.73 -5.96 34.13
N PRO A 105 -19.53 -6.31 33.63
CA PRO A 105 -18.98 -6.03 32.29
C PRO A 105 -19.48 -7.00 31.21
N MET A 106 -19.38 -6.56 29.95
CA MET A 106 -19.58 -7.39 28.76
C MET A 106 -18.22 -7.85 28.23
N GLY A 107 -18.05 -9.16 28.00
CA GLY A 107 -16.89 -9.71 27.32
C GLY A 107 -17.03 -9.60 25.81
N VAL A 108 -15.91 -9.57 25.09
CA VAL A 108 -15.89 -9.69 23.62
C VAL A 108 -15.40 -11.09 23.28
N GLY A 109 -16.10 -11.76 22.37
CA GLY A 109 -15.70 -13.06 21.81
C GLY A 109 -15.96 -13.11 20.32
N SER A 110 -15.42 -14.14 19.66
CA SER A 110 -15.67 -14.42 18.26
C SER A 110 -16.71 -15.53 18.15
N LEU A 111 -17.67 -15.36 17.24
CA LEU A 111 -18.64 -16.40 16.91
C LEU A 111 -17.97 -17.40 15.95
N GLU A 112 -17.85 -18.67 16.32
CA GLU A 112 -17.24 -19.67 15.43
C GLU A 112 -18.27 -20.38 14.59
N GLU A 113 -19.30 -20.92 15.24
CA GLU A 113 -20.33 -21.68 14.58
C GLU A 113 -21.68 -21.47 15.25
N ILE A 114 -22.74 -21.38 14.44
CA ILE A 114 -24.12 -21.33 14.91
C ILE A 114 -24.67 -22.75 14.79
N ILE A 115 -25.04 -23.36 15.91
CA ILE A 115 -25.53 -24.75 15.93
C ILE A 115 -27.03 -24.78 15.65
N ASP A 116 -27.79 -23.99 16.40
CA ASP A 116 -29.24 -23.88 16.27
C ASP A 116 -29.70 -22.43 16.40
N ASP A 117 -31.02 -22.21 16.44
CA ASP A 117 -31.56 -20.87 16.51
C ASP A 117 -31.24 -20.17 17.85
N ASP A 118 -30.97 -20.90 18.93
CA ASP A 118 -30.84 -20.35 20.28
C ASP A 118 -29.47 -20.63 20.93
N HIS A 119 -28.54 -21.28 20.23
CA HIS A 119 -27.22 -21.67 20.72
C HIS A 119 -26.14 -21.52 19.65
N ALA A 120 -24.97 -21.08 20.11
CA ALA A 120 -23.79 -20.92 19.29
C ALA A 120 -22.53 -21.37 20.04
N ILE A 121 -21.48 -21.68 19.29
CA ILE A 121 -20.13 -21.84 19.81
C ILE A 121 -19.42 -20.50 19.68
N VAL A 122 -18.89 -20.00 20.80
CA VAL A 122 -18.13 -18.75 20.86
C VAL A 122 -16.76 -19.01 21.46
N SER A 123 -15.73 -18.36 20.91
CA SER A 123 -14.39 -18.33 21.46
C SER A 123 -14.10 -16.99 22.12
N VAL A 124 -13.61 -17.04 23.36
CA VAL A 124 -13.27 -15.84 24.14
C VAL A 124 -11.77 -15.58 24.01
N GLY A 125 -11.36 -14.81 23.00
CA GLY A 125 -9.95 -14.52 22.72
C GLY A 125 -9.14 -15.82 22.50
N ASN A 126 -8.03 -15.97 23.21
CA ASN A 126 -7.21 -17.20 23.19
C ASN A 126 -7.72 -18.28 24.18
N GLY A 127 -8.96 -18.17 24.63
CA GLY A 127 -9.57 -19.05 25.61
C GLY A 127 -10.19 -20.32 25.01
N PRO A 128 -10.78 -21.19 25.86
CA PRO A 128 -11.56 -22.31 25.39
C PRO A 128 -12.84 -21.85 24.69
N GLU A 129 -13.34 -22.71 23.79
CA GLU A 129 -14.63 -22.56 23.13
C GLU A 129 -15.77 -22.87 24.11
N TYR A 130 -16.82 -22.05 24.09
CA TYR A 130 -17.99 -22.23 24.93
C TYR A 130 -19.24 -22.46 24.08
N TYR A 131 -20.03 -23.47 24.46
CA TYR A 131 -21.39 -23.64 23.98
C TYR A 131 -22.33 -22.74 24.78
N VAL A 132 -22.90 -21.72 24.12
CA VAL A 132 -23.61 -20.64 24.79
C VAL A 132 -24.96 -20.38 24.16
N GLY A 133 -25.91 -19.88 24.97
CA GLY A 133 -27.22 -19.46 24.47
C GLY A 133 -27.20 -18.08 23.85
N ILE A 134 -27.98 -17.88 22.78
CA ILE A 134 -28.24 -16.60 22.13
C ILE A 134 -29.46 -15.95 22.80
N MET A 135 -29.31 -14.72 23.30
CA MET A 135 -30.42 -14.01 23.94
C MET A 135 -31.47 -13.56 22.91
N SER A 136 -32.74 -13.57 23.31
CA SER A 136 -33.87 -13.33 22.40
C SER A 136 -33.93 -11.94 21.75
N PHE A 137 -33.20 -10.96 22.30
CA PHE A 137 -33.12 -9.60 21.75
C PHE A 137 -31.96 -9.38 20.78
N VAL A 138 -31.18 -10.43 20.49
CA VAL A 138 -30.14 -10.40 19.45
C VAL A 138 -30.76 -10.76 18.11
N ASP A 139 -30.51 -9.94 17.11
CA ASP A 139 -30.94 -10.23 15.74
C ASP A 139 -30.08 -11.37 15.15
N LYS A 140 -30.74 -12.50 14.87
CA LYS A 140 -30.10 -13.71 14.36
C LYS A 140 -29.63 -13.54 12.92
N ASP A 141 -30.18 -12.59 12.17
CA ASP A 141 -29.77 -12.33 10.78
C ASP A 141 -28.45 -11.54 10.70
N LEU A 142 -28.00 -10.94 11.81
CA LEU A 142 -26.70 -10.25 11.90
C LEU A 142 -25.57 -11.17 12.39
N LEU A 143 -25.87 -12.40 12.80
CA LEU A 143 -24.88 -13.36 13.27
C LEU A 143 -24.30 -14.11 12.08
N GLU A 144 -23.05 -13.80 11.73
CA GLU A 144 -22.26 -14.55 10.76
C GLU A 144 -21.04 -15.19 11.45
N PRO A 145 -20.62 -16.40 11.06
CA PRO A 145 -19.38 -16.99 11.55
C PRO A 145 -18.20 -16.03 11.35
N GLY A 146 -17.41 -15.83 12.41
CA GLY A 146 -16.30 -14.89 12.46
C GLY A 146 -16.67 -13.48 12.93
N CYS A 147 -17.95 -13.17 13.20
CA CYS A 147 -18.33 -11.89 13.78
C CYS A 147 -17.95 -11.79 15.26
N SER A 148 -17.46 -10.61 15.64
CA SER A 148 -17.31 -10.24 17.05
C SER A 148 -18.67 -10.10 17.74
N VAL A 149 -18.88 -10.87 18.80
CA VAL A 149 -20.09 -10.88 19.62
C VAL A 149 -19.79 -10.44 21.05
N LEU A 150 -20.78 -9.81 21.66
CA LEU A 150 -20.75 -9.41 23.06
C LEU A 150 -21.30 -10.55 23.93
N LEU A 151 -20.52 -10.96 24.92
CA LEU A 151 -20.81 -12.08 25.80
C LEU A 151 -21.07 -11.61 27.23
N HIS A 152 -22.00 -12.25 27.91
CA HIS A 152 -22.24 -12.00 29.33
C HIS A 152 -21.09 -12.58 30.19
N HIS A 153 -20.53 -11.82 31.13
CA HIS A 153 -19.34 -12.25 31.89
C HIS A 153 -19.52 -13.50 32.77
N LYS A 154 -20.74 -13.88 33.18
CA LYS A 154 -20.99 -15.07 34.05
C LYS A 154 -21.35 -16.33 33.27
N THR A 155 -22.10 -16.18 32.20
CA THR A 155 -22.77 -17.29 31.48
C THR A 155 -22.24 -17.45 30.07
N HIS A 156 -21.40 -16.50 29.61
CA HIS A 156 -20.90 -16.40 28.25
C HIS A 156 -22.00 -16.36 27.18
N ALA A 157 -23.25 -16.13 27.55
CA ALA A 157 -24.37 -16.01 26.61
C ALA A 157 -24.17 -14.84 25.65
N VAL A 158 -24.60 -14.98 24.40
CA VAL A 158 -24.52 -13.92 23.39
C VAL A 158 -25.59 -12.87 23.70
N VAL A 159 -25.12 -11.68 24.07
CA VAL A 159 -25.93 -10.54 24.46
C VAL A 159 -26.10 -9.55 23.32
N GLY A 160 -25.19 -9.53 22.35
CA GLY A 160 -25.29 -8.63 21.22
C GLY A 160 -24.22 -8.90 20.19
N VAL A 161 -24.37 -8.32 19.02
CA VAL A 161 -23.32 -8.30 17.99
C VAL A 161 -22.61 -6.96 18.09
N LEU A 162 -21.28 -6.98 18.06
CA LEU A 162 -20.52 -5.76 17.90
C LEU A 162 -20.58 -5.38 16.42
N ALA A 163 -21.34 -4.33 16.10
CA ALA A 163 -21.37 -3.79 14.75
C ALA A 163 -20.04 -3.08 14.47
N ASP A 164 -19.47 -3.36 13.30
CA ASP A 164 -18.21 -2.85 12.75
C ASP A 164 -16.92 -3.52 13.28
N ASP A 165 -16.69 -4.75 12.79
CA ASP A 165 -15.38 -5.43 12.82
C ASP A 165 -14.48 -4.94 11.67
N THR A 166 -14.66 -3.70 11.23
CA THR A 166 -13.83 -3.12 10.18
C THR A 166 -12.47 -2.78 10.76
N ASP A 167 -11.42 -3.31 10.14
CA ASP A 167 -10.05 -3.02 10.54
C ASP A 167 -9.81 -1.51 10.54
N PRO A 168 -9.27 -0.91 11.62
CA PRO A 168 -8.97 0.51 11.65
C PRO A 168 -8.12 0.95 10.45
N MET A 169 -7.28 0.06 9.89
CA MET A 169 -6.50 0.37 8.70
C MET A 169 -7.37 0.74 7.49
N VAL A 170 -8.53 0.11 7.30
CA VAL A 170 -9.40 0.41 6.15
C VAL A 170 -10.26 1.65 6.40
N SER A 171 -10.56 1.97 7.66
CA SER A 171 -11.17 3.26 8.00
C SER A 171 -10.26 4.45 7.62
N VAL A 172 -8.93 4.30 7.73
CA VAL A 172 -7.95 5.31 7.28
C VAL A 172 -7.97 5.49 5.75
N MET A 173 -8.33 4.46 5.00
CA MET A 173 -8.43 4.52 3.53
C MET A 173 -9.70 5.23 3.05
N LYS A 174 -10.71 5.38 3.93
CA LYS A 174 -11.93 6.12 3.64
C LYS A 174 -11.66 7.61 3.74
N LEU A 175 -11.85 8.30 2.62
CA LEU A 175 -11.69 9.76 2.58
C LEU A 175 -12.99 10.41 3.07
N ASP A 176 -13.02 10.83 4.34
CA ASP A 176 -14.18 11.49 4.96
C ASP A 176 -14.52 12.86 4.35
N LYS A 177 -13.58 13.47 3.63
CA LYS A 177 -13.77 14.78 2.97
C LYS A 177 -13.54 14.65 1.48
N ALA A 178 -14.51 15.11 0.68
CA ALA A 178 -14.32 15.27 -0.75
C ALA A 178 -13.08 16.17 -1.03
N PRO A 179 -12.18 15.75 -1.93
CA PRO A 179 -11.05 16.59 -2.31
C PRO A 179 -11.54 17.91 -2.93
N THR A 180 -10.76 18.97 -2.76
CA THR A 180 -11.15 20.33 -3.20
C THR A 180 -11.01 20.57 -4.71
N GLU A 181 -10.33 19.67 -5.42
CA GLU A 181 -10.04 19.83 -6.85
C GLU A 181 -11.29 19.49 -7.68
N SER A 182 -11.56 20.27 -8.73
CA SER A 182 -12.62 20.00 -9.70
C SER A 182 -12.05 19.82 -11.11
N TYR A 183 -12.87 19.41 -12.08
CA TYR A 183 -12.41 19.35 -13.48
C TYR A 183 -12.01 20.72 -14.05
N ALA A 184 -12.50 21.83 -13.48
CA ALA A 184 -12.11 23.17 -13.91
C ALA A 184 -10.66 23.51 -13.53
N ASP A 185 -10.10 22.80 -12.54
CA ASP A 185 -8.71 22.94 -12.10
C ASP A 185 -7.75 22.06 -12.93
N ILE A 186 -8.23 21.42 -14.00
CA ILE A 186 -7.41 20.58 -14.89
C ILE A 186 -7.35 21.25 -16.27
N GLY A 187 -6.14 21.56 -16.73
CA GLY A 187 -5.91 22.20 -18.03
C GLY A 187 -5.74 21.21 -19.18
N GLY A 188 -6.55 21.36 -20.24
CA GLY A 188 -6.34 20.82 -21.59
C GLY A 188 -6.52 19.31 -21.82
N LEU A 189 -6.71 18.50 -20.78
CA LEU A 189 -6.94 17.04 -20.89
C LEU A 189 -8.42 16.69 -21.15
N GLU A 190 -9.08 17.41 -22.06
CA GLU A 190 -10.53 17.30 -22.27
C GLU A 190 -10.96 15.91 -22.76
N THR A 191 -10.17 15.27 -23.62
CA THR A 191 -10.45 13.92 -24.13
C THR A 191 -10.34 12.88 -23.02
N GLN A 192 -9.30 12.95 -22.19
CA GLN A 192 -9.12 12.03 -21.05
C GLN A 192 -10.19 12.24 -19.98
N ILE A 193 -10.56 13.50 -19.72
CA ILE A 193 -11.66 13.83 -18.79
C ILE A 193 -12.96 13.20 -19.30
N GLN A 194 -13.27 13.33 -20.58
CA GLN A 194 -14.48 12.75 -21.18
C GLN A 194 -14.50 11.21 -21.04
N GLU A 195 -13.39 10.54 -21.32
CA GLU A 195 -13.29 9.07 -21.18
C GLU A 195 -13.51 8.59 -19.74
N ILE A 196 -12.98 9.30 -18.75
CA ILE A 196 -13.25 8.96 -17.34
C ILE A 196 -14.69 9.25 -16.95
N LYS A 197 -15.26 10.37 -17.40
CA LYS A 197 -16.66 10.70 -17.14
C LYS A 197 -17.58 9.61 -17.67
N GLU A 198 -17.35 9.12 -18.89
CA GLU A 198 -18.12 8.01 -19.47
C GLU A 198 -17.91 6.68 -18.75
N SER A 199 -16.76 6.49 -18.10
CA SER A 199 -16.43 5.21 -17.46
C SER A 199 -16.85 5.14 -15.98
N VAL A 200 -16.84 6.27 -15.27
CA VAL A 200 -17.06 6.34 -13.83
C VAL A 200 -18.28 7.17 -13.47
N GLU A 201 -18.39 8.41 -13.98
CA GLU A 201 -19.47 9.34 -13.60
C GLU A 201 -20.81 8.98 -14.25
N LEU A 202 -20.82 8.67 -15.54
CA LEU A 202 -22.04 8.40 -16.30
C LEU A 202 -22.79 7.15 -15.83
N PRO A 203 -22.11 6.02 -15.53
CA PRO A 203 -22.78 4.84 -14.95
C PRO A 203 -23.41 5.11 -13.58
N LEU A 204 -22.81 6.00 -12.78
CA LEU A 204 -23.29 6.32 -11.43
C LEU A 204 -24.45 7.33 -11.46
N THR A 205 -24.41 8.29 -12.39
CA THR A 205 -25.43 9.35 -12.51
C THR A 205 -26.64 8.91 -13.33
N HIS A 206 -26.42 8.17 -14.41
CA HIS A 206 -27.44 7.76 -15.37
C HIS A 206 -27.31 6.29 -15.79
N PRO A 207 -27.58 5.34 -14.88
CA PRO A 207 -27.56 3.91 -15.20
C PRO A 207 -28.58 3.51 -16.28
N GLU A 208 -29.69 4.26 -16.39
CA GLU A 208 -30.77 4.03 -17.37
C GLU A 208 -30.26 3.98 -18.82
N LEU A 209 -29.26 4.81 -19.16
CA LEU A 209 -28.67 4.84 -20.51
C LEU A 209 -27.99 3.52 -20.88
N TYR A 210 -27.39 2.84 -19.91
CA TYR A 210 -26.74 1.54 -20.11
C TYR A 210 -27.76 0.40 -20.19
N GLU A 211 -28.83 0.49 -19.40
CA GLU A 211 -29.93 -0.49 -19.41
C GLU A 211 -30.72 -0.46 -20.72
N GLU A 212 -31.07 0.74 -21.23
CA GLU A 212 -31.77 0.89 -22.51
C GLU A 212 -30.94 0.40 -23.69
N MET A 213 -29.63 0.66 -23.65
CA MET A 213 -28.69 0.19 -24.67
C MET A 213 -28.36 -1.31 -24.51
N GLY A 214 -28.62 -1.90 -23.35
CA GLY A 214 -28.33 -3.30 -23.04
C GLY A 214 -26.83 -3.62 -22.92
N ILE A 215 -26.00 -2.62 -22.62
CA ILE A 215 -24.55 -2.77 -22.45
C ILE A 215 -24.16 -2.71 -20.98
N ARG A 216 -23.17 -3.51 -20.58
CA ARG A 216 -22.61 -3.39 -19.22
C ARG A 216 -21.67 -2.19 -19.16
N PRO A 217 -21.73 -1.36 -18.10
CA PRO A 217 -20.76 -0.28 -17.94
C PRO A 217 -19.35 -0.86 -17.70
N PRO A 218 -18.29 -0.15 -18.12
CA PRO A 218 -16.93 -0.58 -17.86
C PRO A 218 -16.66 -0.69 -16.35
N LYS A 219 -15.83 -1.67 -15.96
CA LYS A 219 -15.53 -1.95 -14.54
C LYS A 219 -14.33 -1.18 -14.02
N GLY A 220 -13.24 -1.23 -14.78
CA GLY A 220 -11.93 -0.70 -14.37
C GLY A 220 -11.33 0.25 -15.39
N VAL A 221 -10.70 1.30 -14.87
CA VAL A 221 -9.95 2.29 -15.65
C VAL A 221 -8.50 2.32 -15.16
N ILE A 222 -7.54 2.28 -16.08
CA ILE A 222 -6.13 2.53 -15.78
C ILE A 222 -5.65 3.84 -16.40
N LEU A 223 -5.01 4.66 -15.57
CA LEU A 223 -4.39 5.93 -15.93
C LEU A 223 -2.89 5.71 -16.00
N TYR A 224 -2.30 5.88 -17.19
CA TYR A 224 -0.87 5.69 -17.37
C TYR A 224 -0.23 6.84 -18.16
N GLY A 225 1.05 7.10 -17.92
CA GLY A 225 1.80 8.14 -18.63
C GLY A 225 2.96 8.65 -17.80
N VAL A 226 3.66 9.67 -18.30
CA VAL A 226 4.83 10.23 -17.60
C VAL A 226 4.44 10.85 -16.25
N PRO A 227 5.33 10.83 -15.24
CA PRO A 227 5.05 11.46 -13.95
C PRO A 227 4.80 12.97 -14.12
N GLY A 228 3.98 13.55 -13.24
CA GLY A 228 3.68 14.99 -13.28
C GLY A 228 2.65 15.44 -14.32
N THR A 229 1.94 14.52 -14.98
CA THR A 229 0.84 14.81 -15.94
C THR A 229 -0.55 14.96 -15.30
N GLY A 230 -0.65 14.83 -13.98
CA GLY A 230 -1.92 15.07 -13.27
C GLY A 230 -2.85 13.86 -13.14
N LYS A 231 -2.35 12.62 -13.29
CA LYS A 231 -3.11 11.37 -13.05
C LYS A 231 -3.86 11.37 -11.71
N THR A 232 -3.16 11.65 -10.62
CA THR A 232 -3.73 11.75 -9.26
C THR A 232 -4.68 12.95 -9.11
N LEU A 233 -4.46 14.06 -9.83
CA LEU A 233 -5.36 15.22 -9.80
C LEU A 233 -6.70 14.90 -10.45
N LEU A 234 -6.68 14.18 -11.57
CA LEU A 234 -7.90 13.77 -12.25
C LEU A 234 -8.74 12.80 -11.42
N ALA A 235 -8.11 11.82 -10.77
CA ALA A 235 -8.81 10.91 -9.86
C ALA A 235 -9.48 11.67 -8.68
N LYS A 236 -8.81 12.69 -8.13
CA LYS A 236 -9.39 13.56 -7.10
C LYS A 236 -10.56 14.38 -7.62
N ALA A 237 -10.46 14.95 -8.81
CA ALA A 237 -11.54 15.72 -9.42
C ALA A 237 -12.80 14.86 -9.65
N VAL A 238 -12.62 13.61 -10.07
CA VAL A 238 -13.71 12.64 -10.24
C VAL A 238 -14.38 12.35 -8.90
N ALA A 239 -13.59 12.09 -7.86
CA ALA A 239 -14.09 11.82 -6.52
C ALA A 239 -14.98 12.95 -5.98
N ASN A 240 -14.60 14.21 -6.23
CA ASN A 240 -15.37 15.39 -5.84
C ASN A 240 -16.74 15.45 -6.56
N GLN A 241 -16.80 15.04 -7.83
CA GLN A 241 -18.03 15.14 -8.62
C GLN A 241 -19.01 13.99 -8.39
N THR A 242 -18.53 12.78 -8.12
CA THR A 242 -19.38 11.58 -8.09
C THR A 242 -20.20 11.39 -6.81
N SER A 243 -19.98 12.17 -5.73
CA SER A 243 -20.63 12.01 -4.40
C SER A 243 -20.60 10.59 -3.79
N ALA A 244 -19.94 9.64 -4.45
CA ALA A 244 -19.78 8.25 -4.05
C ALA A 244 -18.68 8.13 -2.99
N THR A 245 -18.71 7.04 -2.22
CA THR A 245 -17.65 6.78 -1.24
C THR A 245 -16.32 6.59 -1.95
N PHE A 246 -15.34 7.44 -1.65
CA PHE A 246 -14.01 7.37 -2.25
C PHE A 246 -13.02 6.70 -1.29
N LEU A 247 -12.50 5.56 -1.72
CA LEU A 247 -11.47 4.81 -1.03
C LEU A 247 -10.15 5.02 -1.75
N ARG A 248 -9.16 5.58 -1.06
CA ARG A 248 -7.83 5.80 -1.62
C ARG A 248 -6.82 4.89 -0.94
N ILE A 249 -6.04 4.19 -1.75
CA ILE A 249 -4.91 3.39 -1.29
C ILE A 249 -3.71 3.64 -2.20
N VAL A 250 -2.51 3.68 -1.61
CA VAL A 250 -1.26 3.72 -2.38
C VAL A 250 -0.74 2.30 -2.54
N GLY A 251 -0.23 1.94 -3.71
CA GLY A 251 0.23 0.58 -4.02
C GLY A 251 1.30 0.06 -3.05
N SER A 252 2.13 0.96 -2.49
CA SER A 252 3.12 0.62 -1.46
C SER A 252 2.49 0.22 -0.11
N GLU A 253 1.30 0.69 0.23
CA GLU A 253 0.59 0.35 1.47
C GLU A 253 0.07 -1.10 1.47
N LEU A 254 -0.05 -1.70 0.30
CA LEU A 254 -0.42 -3.12 0.14
C LEU A 254 0.73 -4.07 0.51
N ILE A 255 1.96 -3.56 0.66
CA ILE A 255 3.13 -4.35 1.04
C ILE A 255 3.28 -4.30 2.55
N GLN A 256 2.98 -5.41 3.22
CA GLN A 256 3.06 -5.54 4.67
C GLN A 256 4.26 -6.38 5.11
N LYS A 257 4.76 -6.13 6.33
CA LYS A 257 5.90 -6.87 6.91
C LYS A 257 5.55 -8.33 7.22
N TYR A 258 4.30 -8.59 7.57
CA TYR A 258 3.83 -9.91 7.96
C TYR A 258 3.27 -10.66 6.76
N LEU A 259 3.58 -11.96 6.72
CA LEU A 259 3.13 -12.86 5.67
C LEU A 259 1.62 -13.09 5.78
N GLY A 260 0.88 -12.85 4.71
CA GLY A 260 -0.58 -13.03 4.63
C GLY A 260 -1.40 -11.77 4.93
N ASP A 261 -0.79 -10.73 5.49
CA ASP A 261 -1.49 -9.47 5.78
C ASP A 261 -1.83 -8.69 4.50
N GLY A 262 -0.98 -8.78 3.47
CA GLY A 262 -1.23 -8.15 2.17
C GLY A 262 -2.54 -8.65 1.53
N PRO A 263 -2.71 -9.96 1.27
CA PRO A 263 -3.95 -10.51 0.75
C PRO A 263 -5.17 -10.25 1.65
N LYS A 264 -5.00 -10.29 2.98
CA LYS A 264 -6.09 -10.01 3.94
C LYS A 264 -6.57 -8.56 3.79
N LEU A 265 -5.66 -7.60 3.71
CA LEU A 265 -5.96 -6.18 3.53
C LEU A 265 -6.70 -5.92 2.20
N VAL A 266 -6.30 -6.59 1.12
CA VAL A 266 -7.00 -6.48 -0.18
C VAL A 266 -8.45 -6.94 -0.08
N ARG A 267 -8.72 -8.08 0.58
CA ARG A 267 -10.09 -8.57 0.79
C ARG A 267 -10.91 -7.59 1.62
N GLU A 268 -10.31 -7.05 2.67
CA GLU A 268 -10.97 -6.11 3.57
C GLU A 268 -11.30 -4.79 2.86
N LEU A 269 -10.37 -4.26 2.05
CA LEU A 269 -10.59 -3.06 1.24
C LEU A 269 -11.83 -3.20 0.34
N PHE A 270 -11.95 -4.33 -0.36
CA PHE A 270 -13.09 -4.57 -1.24
C PHE A 270 -14.38 -4.88 -0.47
N ARG A 271 -14.29 -5.53 0.69
CA ARG A 271 -15.43 -5.72 1.60
C ARG A 271 -16.02 -4.36 2.01
N VAL A 272 -15.17 -3.44 2.48
CA VAL A 272 -15.60 -2.08 2.86
C VAL A 272 -16.12 -1.31 1.65
N ALA A 273 -15.51 -1.46 0.47
CA ALA A 273 -15.99 -0.84 -0.76
C ALA A 273 -17.41 -1.33 -1.12
N GLU A 274 -17.68 -2.62 -0.98
CA GLU A 274 -18.98 -3.24 -1.26
C GLU A 274 -20.04 -2.77 -0.25
N GLU A 275 -19.69 -2.70 1.04
CA GLU A 275 -20.61 -2.25 2.09
C GLU A 275 -20.99 -0.77 1.97
N ASN A 276 -20.10 0.04 1.39
CA ASN A 276 -20.30 1.47 1.13
C ASN A 276 -20.68 1.77 -0.33
N ALA A 277 -21.18 0.79 -1.10
CA ALA A 277 -21.58 0.98 -2.48
C ALA A 277 -22.77 1.97 -2.61
N PRO A 278 -22.77 2.89 -3.61
CA PRO A 278 -21.80 3.03 -4.70
C PRO A 278 -20.46 3.64 -4.22
N SER A 279 -19.35 3.02 -4.64
CA SER A 279 -18.01 3.39 -4.20
C SER A 279 -16.98 3.35 -5.32
N ILE A 280 -15.93 4.15 -5.15
CA ILE A 280 -14.80 4.24 -6.07
C ILE A 280 -13.53 3.86 -5.30
N VAL A 281 -12.84 2.84 -5.76
CA VAL A 281 -11.54 2.40 -5.24
C VAL A 281 -10.45 2.98 -6.13
N PHE A 282 -9.67 3.92 -5.60
CA PHE A 282 -8.53 4.52 -6.27
C PHE A 282 -7.22 3.94 -5.74
N ILE A 283 -6.49 3.24 -6.61
CA ILE A 283 -5.17 2.66 -6.31
C ILE A 283 -4.12 3.49 -7.05
N ASP A 284 -3.35 4.29 -6.29
CA ASP A 284 -2.24 5.07 -6.84
C ASP A 284 -0.95 4.25 -6.83
N GLU A 285 -0.02 4.53 -7.74
CA GLU A 285 1.30 3.85 -7.81
C GLU A 285 1.24 2.32 -7.78
N ILE A 286 0.33 1.73 -8.56
CA ILE A 286 0.15 0.26 -8.64
C ILE A 286 1.42 -0.46 -9.14
N ASP A 287 2.33 0.24 -9.80
CA ASP A 287 3.63 -0.27 -10.23
C ASP A 287 4.55 -0.69 -9.07
N ALA A 288 4.31 -0.21 -7.84
CA ALA A 288 5.03 -0.69 -6.66
C ALA A 288 4.85 -2.20 -6.43
N ILE A 289 3.63 -2.72 -6.67
CA ILE A 289 3.29 -4.14 -6.48
C ILE A 289 3.18 -4.92 -7.79
N GLY A 290 2.90 -4.24 -8.90
CA GLY A 290 2.57 -4.87 -10.17
C GLY A 290 3.76 -5.23 -11.06
N THR A 291 5.01 -5.02 -10.61
CA THR A 291 6.21 -5.32 -11.41
C THR A 291 6.23 -6.77 -11.89
N LYS A 292 6.48 -6.98 -13.20
CA LYS A 292 6.71 -8.29 -13.81
C LYS A 292 7.91 -8.95 -13.13
N ARG A 293 7.64 -9.88 -12.21
CA ARG A 293 8.69 -10.62 -11.51
C ARG A 293 8.83 -12.00 -12.13
N TYR A 294 10.00 -12.24 -12.71
CA TYR A 294 10.46 -13.59 -13.01
C TYR A 294 10.79 -14.27 -11.68
N ASP A 295 10.59 -15.58 -11.61
CA ASP A 295 10.59 -16.45 -10.43
C ASP A 295 11.85 -16.26 -9.53
N SER A 296 11.84 -15.26 -8.65
CA SER A 296 12.89 -15.01 -7.67
C SER A 296 12.64 -15.83 -6.41
N SER A 297 13.67 -16.50 -5.89
CA SER A 297 13.59 -17.35 -4.69
C SER A 297 13.39 -16.61 -3.36
N SER A 298 13.35 -15.27 -3.35
CA SER A 298 13.24 -14.47 -2.14
C SER A 298 11.81 -14.47 -1.58
N GLY A 299 11.65 -14.81 -0.29
CA GLY A 299 10.36 -14.92 0.37
C GLY A 299 9.50 -13.65 0.32
N GLY A 300 10.13 -12.47 0.36
CA GLY A 300 9.43 -11.18 0.26
C GLY A 300 8.77 -10.93 -1.10
N GLU A 301 9.36 -11.41 -2.20
CA GLU A 301 8.78 -11.22 -3.54
C GLU A 301 7.56 -12.11 -3.77
N ARG A 302 7.61 -13.33 -3.23
CA ARG A 302 6.48 -14.27 -3.26
C ARG A 302 5.25 -13.72 -2.55
N GLU A 303 5.44 -12.96 -1.47
CA GLU A 303 4.33 -12.32 -0.76
C GLU A 303 3.69 -11.20 -1.59
N ILE A 304 4.50 -10.34 -2.21
CA ILE A 304 4.00 -9.29 -3.11
C ILE A 304 3.20 -9.91 -4.27
N GLN A 305 3.70 -11.01 -4.84
CA GLN A 305 3.00 -11.75 -5.89
C GLN A 305 1.66 -12.32 -5.40
N ARG A 306 1.60 -12.87 -4.17
CA ARG A 306 0.34 -13.36 -3.57
C ARG A 306 -0.67 -12.23 -3.38
N THR A 307 -0.24 -11.07 -2.88
CA THR A 307 -1.09 -9.89 -2.75
C THR A 307 -1.63 -9.42 -4.11
N MET A 308 -0.78 -9.40 -5.13
CA MET A 308 -1.18 -9.05 -6.50
C MET A 308 -2.20 -10.06 -7.08
N LEU A 309 -1.99 -11.35 -6.88
CA LEU A 309 -2.92 -12.40 -7.33
C LEU A 309 -4.27 -12.30 -6.60
N GLU A 310 -4.28 -11.96 -5.31
CA GLU A 310 -5.52 -11.71 -4.58
C GLU A 310 -6.25 -10.47 -5.12
N LEU A 311 -5.52 -9.38 -5.38
CA LEU A 311 -6.09 -8.17 -6.02
C LEU A 311 -6.72 -8.53 -7.37
N LEU A 312 -6.05 -9.35 -8.18
CA LEU A 312 -6.59 -9.86 -9.44
C LEU A 312 -7.88 -10.67 -9.27
N ASN A 313 -7.92 -11.56 -8.27
CA ASN A 313 -9.10 -12.37 -7.99
C ASN A 313 -10.29 -11.51 -7.56
N GLN A 314 -10.04 -10.50 -6.71
CA GLN A 314 -11.10 -9.58 -6.29
C GLN A 314 -11.62 -8.77 -7.49
N LEU A 315 -10.75 -8.28 -8.37
CA LEU A 315 -11.13 -7.53 -9.58
C LEU A 315 -11.97 -8.35 -10.58
N ASP A 316 -11.71 -9.64 -10.73
CA ASP A 316 -12.54 -10.54 -11.57
C ASP A 316 -13.88 -10.90 -10.93
N GLY A 317 -13.90 -11.02 -9.59
CA GLY A 317 -15.07 -11.46 -8.81
C GLY A 317 -16.27 -10.52 -8.88
N PHE A 318 -16.11 -9.30 -9.39
CA PHE A 318 -17.14 -8.25 -9.40
C PHE A 318 -18.34 -8.51 -10.32
N ASP A 319 -18.35 -9.57 -11.14
CA ASP A 319 -19.41 -9.78 -12.14
C ASP A 319 -20.81 -10.07 -11.56
N THR A 320 -20.94 -10.18 -10.22
CA THR A 320 -22.24 -10.45 -9.56
C THR A 320 -22.56 -9.59 -8.32
N ARG A 321 -21.67 -8.69 -7.85
CA ARG A 321 -21.69 -8.26 -6.43
C ARG A 321 -21.82 -6.76 -6.07
N GLY A 322 -21.56 -5.78 -6.94
CA GLY A 322 -21.86 -4.38 -6.57
C GLY A 322 -21.41 -3.29 -7.53
N ASP A 323 -21.93 -2.06 -7.33
CA ASP A 323 -21.57 -0.83 -8.05
C ASP A 323 -20.24 -0.24 -7.55
N VAL A 324 -19.18 -1.04 -7.58
CA VAL A 324 -17.82 -0.63 -7.21
C VAL A 324 -17.02 -0.35 -8.48
N LYS A 325 -16.47 0.85 -8.59
CA LYS A 325 -15.60 1.25 -9.71
C LYS A 325 -14.16 1.30 -9.28
N VAL A 326 -13.25 0.78 -10.11
CA VAL A 326 -11.81 0.77 -9.79
C VAL A 326 -11.05 1.68 -10.74
N ILE A 327 -10.27 2.60 -10.17
CA ILE A 327 -9.36 3.49 -10.89
C ILE A 327 -7.95 3.17 -10.43
N MET A 328 -7.07 2.81 -11.36
CA MET A 328 -5.65 2.56 -11.09
C MET A 328 -4.80 3.63 -11.75
N ALA A 329 -3.78 4.12 -11.06
CA ALA A 329 -2.78 5.02 -11.64
C ALA A 329 -1.39 4.39 -11.62
N THR A 330 -0.67 4.50 -12.74
CA THR A 330 0.71 4.01 -12.88
C THR A 330 1.53 4.98 -13.72
N ASN A 331 2.85 5.01 -13.48
CA ASN A 331 3.77 5.73 -14.35
C ASN A 331 4.34 4.85 -15.47
N ARG A 332 4.36 3.52 -15.28
CA ARG A 332 5.01 2.55 -16.16
C ARG A 332 4.06 1.39 -16.43
N ILE A 333 3.30 1.47 -17.52
CA ILE A 333 2.33 0.41 -17.87
C ILE A 333 3.03 -0.86 -18.37
N GLU A 334 4.23 -0.73 -18.92
CA GLU A 334 5.06 -1.81 -19.45
C GLU A 334 5.63 -2.74 -18.38
N SER A 335 5.82 -2.24 -17.15
CA SER A 335 6.31 -3.02 -16.03
C SER A 335 5.21 -3.85 -15.37
N LEU A 336 3.94 -3.53 -15.61
CA LEU A 336 2.81 -4.19 -14.99
C LEU A 336 2.53 -5.58 -15.57
N ASP A 337 2.08 -6.51 -14.73
CA ASP A 337 1.63 -7.85 -15.17
C ASP A 337 0.53 -7.74 -16.24
N PRO A 338 0.71 -8.33 -17.45
CA PRO A 338 -0.33 -8.36 -18.48
C PRO A 338 -1.66 -8.98 -18.00
N ALA A 339 -1.64 -9.81 -16.95
CA ALA A 339 -2.84 -10.35 -16.34
C ALA A 339 -3.75 -9.25 -15.76
N LEU A 340 -3.19 -8.18 -15.18
CA LEU A 340 -3.97 -7.03 -14.68
C LEU A 340 -4.64 -6.27 -15.84
N ILE A 341 -3.93 -6.12 -16.94
CA ILE A 341 -4.29 -5.26 -18.08
C ILE A 341 -5.28 -5.95 -19.05
N ARG A 342 -5.63 -7.21 -18.78
CA ARG A 342 -6.50 -8.00 -19.65
C ARG A 342 -7.93 -7.39 -19.70
N PRO A 343 -8.53 -7.27 -20.90
CA PRO A 343 -9.94 -6.87 -21.04
C PRO A 343 -10.87 -7.77 -20.20
N GLY A 344 -11.85 -7.17 -19.53
CA GLY A 344 -12.73 -7.84 -18.55
C GLY A 344 -12.42 -7.47 -17.09
N ARG A 345 -11.17 -7.08 -16.79
CA ARG A 345 -10.73 -6.47 -15.51
C ARG A 345 -10.61 -4.96 -15.65
N ILE A 346 -9.80 -4.56 -16.63
CA ILE A 346 -9.55 -3.16 -17.00
C ILE A 346 -10.04 -2.99 -18.43
N ASP A 347 -11.13 -2.24 -18.59
CA ASP A 347 -11.79 -2.05 -19.88
C ASP A 347 -11.27 -0.80 -20.60
N ARG A 348 -10.82 0.20 -19.84
CA ARG A 348 -10.34 1.48 -20.37
C ARG A 348 -8.91 1.76 -19.94
N LYS A 349 -8.07 2.13 -20.91
CA LYS A 349 -6.67 2.51 -20.71
C LYS A 349 -6.50 3.92 -21.23
N ILE A 350 -6.25 4.84 -20.33
CA ILE A 350 -6.20 6.28 -20.62
C ILE A 350 -4.76 6.73 -20.52
N GLU A 351 -4.24 7.19 -21.64
CA GLU A 351 -2.88 7.70 -21.75
C GLU A 351 -2.81 9.20 -21.43
N PHE A 352 -1.82 9.56 -20.62
CA PHE A 352 -1.48 10.93 -20.28
C PHE A 352 -0.19 11.34 -20.99
N PRO A 353 -0.29 11.95 -22.18
CA PRO A 353 0.87 12.48 -22.88
C PRO A 353 1.42 13.73 -22.17
N LEU A 354 2.61 14.16 -22.58
CA LEU A 354 3.13 15.47 -22.21
C LEU A 354 2.21 16.58 -22.74
N PRO A 355 2.07 17.71 -22.02
CA PRO A 355 1.15 18.77 -22.41
C PRO A 355 1.62 19.49 -23.68
N ASP A 356 0.71 19.67 -24.64
CA ASP A 356 0.92 20.51 -25.83
C ASP A 356 1.08 22.00 -25.47
N ALA A 357 1.60 22.82 -26.37
CA ALA A 357 1.73 24.28 -26.15
C ALA A 357 0.40 24.95 -25.75
N LYS A 358 -0.72 24.54 -26.37
CA LYS A 358 -2.06 25.02 -26.00
C LYS A 358 -2.43 24.63 -24.56
N THR A 359 -2.19 23.37 -24.20
CA THR A 359 -2.43 22.84 -22.86
C THR A 359 -1.54 23.49 -21.82
N LYS A 360 -0.24 23.66 -22.10
CA LYS A 360 0.72 24.40 -21.27
C LYS A 360 0.21 25.82 -20.99
N ARG A 361 -0.27 26.54 -22.00
CA ARG A 361 -0.86 27.88 -21.82
C ARG A 361 -2.04 27.87 -20.86
N HIS A 362 -2.93 26.88 -20.96
CA HIS A 362 -4.05 26.72 -20.04
C HIS A 362 -3.57 26.44 -18.60
N ILE A 363 -2.58 25.56 -18.42
CA ILE A 363 -2.01 25.22 -17.11
C ILE A 363 -1.33 26.44 -16.47
N PHE A 364 -0.53 27.19 -17.23
CA PHE A 364 0.07 28.44 -16.76
C PHE A 364 -1.01 29.44 -16.33
N LYS A 365 -2.04 29.65 -17.15
CA LYS A 365 -3.15 30.56 -16.83
C LYS A 365 -3.89 30.15 -15.56
N LEU A 366 -4.11 28.86 -15.36
CA LEU A 366 -4.76 28.35 -14.16
C LEU A 366 -3.92 28.60 -12.90
N HIS A 367 -2.63 28.24 -12.90
CA HIS A 367 -1.77 28.41 -11.72
C HIS A 367 -1.46 29.88 -11.41
N THR A 368 -1.39 30.72 -12.45
CA THR A 368 -1.19 32.16 -12.29
C THR A 368 -2.47 32.94 -11.95
N SER A 369 -3.65 32.36 -12.11
CA SER A 369 -4.93 33.04 -11.83
C SER A 369 -5.06 33.57 -10.39
N ARG A 370 -4.41 32.90 -9.43
CA ARG A 370 -4.38 33.31 -8.02
C ARG A 370 -3.19 34.21 -7.67
N MET A 371 -2.27 34.42 -8.61
CA MET A 371 -1.04 35.19 -8.42
C MET A 371 -1.20 36.62 -8.93
N SER A 372 -0.55 37.58 -8.27
CA SER A 372 -0.47 38.95 -8.75
C SER A 372 0.73 39.08 -9.70
N LEU A 373 0.46 39.02 -10.99
CA LEU A 373 1.46 39.22 -12.04
C LEU A 373 1.69 40.73 -12.29
N ALA A 374 2.92 41.11 -12.58
CA ALA A 374 3.22 42.43 -13.12
C ALA A 374 3.03 42.45 -14.65
N ASP A 375 2.83 43.65 -15.22
CA ASP A 375 2.51 43.85 -16.64
C ASP A 375 3.67 43.46 -17.59
N ASP A 376 4.86 43.20 -17.04
CA ASP A 376 6.06 42.77 -17.75
C ASP A 376 6.10 41.25 -18.05
N VAL A 377 5.17 40.47 -17.48
CA VAL A 377 5.14 39.01 -17.62
C VAL A 377 4.34 38.60 -18.87
N ASP A 378 5.03 38.06 -19.86
CA ASP A 378 4.40 37.38 -21.00
C ASP A 378 4.43 35.85 -20.81
N LEU A 379 3.24 35.26 -20.62
CA LEU A 379 3.07 33.82 -20.49
C LEU A 379 3.32 33.08 -21.83
N GLU A 380 3.16 33.75 -22.97
CA GLU A 380 3.35 33.12 -24.28
C GLU A 380 4.83 32.79 -24.54
N GLU A 381 5.74 33.68 -24.12
CA GLU A 381 7.19 33.48 -24.23
C GLU A 381 7.65 32.26 -23.41
N LEU A 382 7.07 32.08 -22.22
CA LEU A 382 7.33 30.93 -21.35
C LEU A 382 6.84 29.61 -21.96
N VAL A 383 5.72 29.64 -22.68
CA VAL A 383 5.12 28.47 -23.33
C VAL A 383 5.84 28.11 -24.63
N MET A 384 6.30 29.10 -25.40
CA MET A 384 6.98 28.89 -26.69
C MET A 384 8.41 28.36 -26.55
N THR A 385 9.00 28.46 -25.36
CA THR A 385 10.32 27.85 -25.10
C THR A 385 10.19 26.32 -25.26
N LYS A 386 11.07 25.71 -26.07
CA LYS A 386 11.03 24.28 -26.42
C LYS A 386 11.57 23.39 -25.29
N ASP A 387 10.92 23.44 -24.13
CA ASP A 387 11.25 22.59 -22.98
C ASP A 387 10.14 21.56 -22.75
N ASP A 388 10.52 20.31 -22.52
CA ASP A 388 9.62 19.21 -22.17
C ASP A 388 9.16 19.32 -20.71
N LEU A 389 8.39 20.36 -20.41
CA LEU A 389 7.84 20.63 -19.08
C LEU A 389 6.55 19.83 -18.84
N SER A 390 6.49 19.16 -17.69
CA SER A 390 5.27 18.52 -17.19
C SER A 390 4.35 19.53 -16.50
N GLY A 391 3.09 19.18 -16.26
CA GLY A 391 2.17 20.04 -15.50
C GLY A 391 2.65 20.31 -14.06
N ALA A 392 3.30 19.33 -13.44
CA ALA A 392 3.95 19.50 -12.15
C ALA A 392 5.13 20.47 -12.20
N ASP A 393 5.94 20.44 -13.27
CA ASP A 393 7.04 21.38 -13.48
C ASP A 393 6.53 22.82 -13.63
N ILE A 394 5.45 23.02 -14.40
CA ILE A 394 4.83 24.34 -14.56
C ILE A 394 4.34 24.88 -13.21
N LYS A 395 3.69 24.04 -12.40
CA LYS A 395 3.27 24.40 -11.04
C LYS A 395 4.49 24.79 -10.19
N ALA A 396 5.57 24.02 -10.24
CA ALA A 396 6.81 24.28 -9.51
C ALA A 396 7.44 25.63 -9.91
N VAL A 397 7.48 25.94 -11.21
CA VAL A 397 7.98 27.23 -11.73
C VAL A 397 7.14 28.38 -11.19
N CYS A 398 5.80 28.28 -11.22
CA CYS A 398 4.93 29.32 -10.67
C CYS A 398 5.14 29.51 -9.16
N THR A 399 5.28 28.42 -8.39
CA THR A 399 5.50 28.51 -6.94
C THR A 399 6.87 29.10 -6.59
N GLU A 400 7.92 28.73 -7.31
CA GLU A 400 9.28 29.26 -7.12
C GLU A 400 9.35 30.75 -7.48
N ALA A 401 8.69 31.17 -8.57
CA ALA A 401 8.61 32.58 -8.94
C ALA A 401 7.90 33.42 -7.86
N GLY A 402 6.81 32.90 -7.29
CA GLY A 402 6.12 33.52 -6.16
C GLY A 402 7.00 33.60 -4.90
N LEU A 403 7.80 32.57 -4.63
CA LEU A 403 8.70 32.53 -3.48
C LEU A 403 9.86 33.51 -3.61
N LEU A 404 10.42 33.68 -4.82
CA LEU A 404 11.45 34.67 -5.13
C LEU A 404 10.93 36.09 -4.90
N ALA A 405 9.73 36.40 -5.41
CA ALA A 405 9.10 37.69 -5.18
C ALA A 405 8.88 37.96 -3.68
N LEU A 406 8.46 36.94 -2.92
CA LEU A 406 8.25 37.04 -1.47
C LEU A 406 9.58 37.24 -0.70
N ARG A 407 10.66 36.58 -1.13
CA ARG A 407 12.01 36.75 -0.55
C ARG A 407 12.49 38.20 -0.68
N GLU A 408 12.14 38.87 -1.78
CA GLU A 408 12.45 40.28 -2.02
C GLU A 408 11.37 41.24 -1.47
N ARG A 409 10.45 40.72 -0.65
CA ARG A 409 9.33 41.45 -0.01
C ARG A 409 8.41 42.17 -1.01
N ARG A 410 8.24 41.62 -2.21
CA ARG A 410 7.30 42.13 -3.22
C ARG A 410 6.04 41.28 -3.26
N MET A 411 4.93 41.94 -3.58
CA MET A 411 3.62 41.30 -3.77
C MET A 411 3.27 41.09 -5.26
N ARG A 412 4.16 41.47 -6.18
CA ARG A 412 4.02 41.25 -7.62
C ARG A 412 5.18 40.44 -8.14
N VAL A 413 4.87 39.43 -8.95
CA VAL A 413 5.86 38.57 -9.61
C VAL A 413 6.25 39.20 -10.95
N THR A 414 7.55 39.37 -11.17
CA THR A 414 8.12 39.99 -12.38
C THR A 414 8.63 38.94 -13.36
N LYS A 415 8.97 39.35 -14.58
CA LYS A 415 9.54 38.45 -15.59
C LYS A 415 10.86 37.79 -15.12
N VAL A 416 11.69 38.54 -14.38
CA VAL A 416 12.99 38.07 -13.88
C VAL A 416 12.83 36.92 -12.88
N ASP A 417 11.76 36.96 -12.08
CA ASP A 417 11.44 35.90 -11.12
C ASP A 417 11.10 34.60 -11.86
N PHE A 418 10.29 34.68 -12.94
CA PHE A 418 9.95 33.52 -13.77
C PHE A 418 11.16 32.92 -14.50
N THR A 419 12.05 33.75 -15.05
CA THR A 419 13.25 33.25 -15.72
C THR A 419 14.18 32.53 -14.74
N SER A 420 14.37 33.11 -13.55
CA SER A 420 15.21 32.54 -12.49
C SER A 420 14.60 31.27 -11.89
N ALA A 421 13.28 31.25 -11.67
CA ALA A 421 12.54 30.08 -11.20
C ALA A 421 12.62 28.92 -12.20
N ARG A 422 12.45 29.22 -13.50
CA ARG A 422 12.56 28.22 -14.57
C ARG A 422 13.94 27.57 -14.59
N GLU A 423 15.02 28.36 -14.55
CA GLU A 423 16.39 27.84 -14.56
C GLU A 423 16.66 26.90 -13.38
N LYS A 424 16.21 27.26 -12.18
CA LYS A 424 16.31 26.40 -11.00
C LYS A 424 15.53 25.08 -11.13
N VAL A 425 14.30 25.14 -11.64
CA VAL A 425 13.46 23.94 -11.81
C VAL A 425 14.05 23.02 -12.88
N LEU A 426 14.58 23.59 -13.97
CA LEU A 426 15.21 22.82 -15.05
C LEU A 426 16.50 22.15 -14.56
N TYR A 427 17.35 22.88 -13.82
CA TYR A 427 18.57 22.31 -13.23
C TYR A 427 18.28 21.11 -12.32
N ARG A 428 17.25 21.23 -11.47
CA ARG A 428 16.80 20.14 -10.60
C ARG A 428 16.29 18.92 -11.39
N LYS A 429 15.67 19.15 -12.54
CA LYS A 429 15.19 18.09 -13.43
C LYS A 429 16.36 17.36 -14.07
N ASP A 430 17.37 18.08 -14.54
CA ASP A 430 18.57 17.50 -15.12
C ASP A 430 19.32 16.63 -14.10
N GLU A 431 19.49 17.08 -12.86
CA GLU A 431 20.04 16.27 -11.75
C GLU A 431 19.22 14.99 -11.49
N ASN A 432 17.89 15.10 -11.50
CA ASN A 432 16.99 13.95 -11.32
C ASN A 432 17.04 12.96 -12.50
N THR A 433 17.23 13.45 -13.73
CA THR A 433 17.38 12.56 -14.90
C THR A 433 18.74 11.89 -14.94
N MET A 434 19.82 12.56 -14.54
CA MET A 434 21.15 11.96 -14.40
C MET A 434 21.16 10.86 -13.32
N SER A 435 20.52 11.10 -12.17
CA SER A 435 20.43 10.09 -11.11
C SER A 435 19.55 8.89 -11.49
N GLN A 436 18.49 9.07 -12.29
CA GLN A 436 17.68 7.95 -12.79
C GLN A 436 18.36 7.15 -13.92
N ALA A 437 19.16 7.79 -14.77
CA ALA A 437 19.92 7.12 -15.82
C ALA A 437 21.05 6.23 -15.25
N GLU A 438 21.68 6.65 -14.14
CA GLU A 438 22.72 5.86 -13.46
C GLU A 438 22.17 4.62 -12.73
N LEU A 439 20.89 4.59 -12.35
CA LEU A 439 20.22 3.39 -11.80
C LEU A 439 19.71 2.40 -12.87
N GLY A 440 19.67 2.80 -14.15
CA GLY A 440 19.04 2.03 -15.23
C GLY A 440 19.97 1.13 -16.05
N THR A 441 21.29 1.15 -15.84
CA THR A 441 22.24 0.37 -16.62
C THR A 441 22.84 -0.79 -15.81
N SER A 442 22.04 -1.82 -15.55
CA SER A 442 22.51 -3.16 -15.15
C SER A 442 21.83 -4.23 -16.01
N THR A 443 21.99 -4.12 -17.32
CA THR A 443 21.70 -5.24 -18.24
C THR A 443 22.99 -5.74 -18.85
N THR A 444 23.35 -6.96 -18.47
CA THR A 444 24.36 -7.84 -19.04
C THR A 444 24.23 -7.94 -20.57
N PRO A 445 25.31 -7.75 -21.36
CA PRO A 445 25.31 -8.18 -22.74
C PRO A 445 25.58 -9.70 -22.78
N SER A 446 24.66 -10.41 -23.43
CA SER A 446 24.76 -11.83 -23.74
C SER A 446 25.86 -12.09 -24.78
N LEU A 447 26.69 -13.11 -24.51
CA LEU A 447 27.68 -13.65 -25.42
C LEU A 447 27.00 -14.23 -26.67
N GLN A 448 27.19 -13.56 -27.82
CA GLN A 448 27.06 -14.18 -29.14
C GLN A 448 28.39 -14.04 -29.89
N THR A 449 28.96 -15.19 -30.18
CA THR A 449 30.08 -15.46 -31.06
C THR A 449 29.82 -14.92 -32.46
N LEU A 450 30.74 -14.14 -33.04
CA LEU A 450 31.00 -14.13 -34.50
C LEU A 450 32.39 -13.53 -34.81
N ASN A 451 33.06 -14.17 -35.77
CA ASN A 451 34.44 -13.98 -36.22
C ASN A 451 34.71 -12.65 -36.97
N GLY A 452 35.95 -12.17 -36.92
CA GLY A 452 36.55 -11.30 -37.94
C GLY A 452 37.61 -10.31 -37.42
N PRO A 453 38.83 -10.23 -38.00
CA PRO A 453 39.89 -9.35 -37.52
C PRO A 453 39.91 -8.02 -38.27
N SER A 454 40.09 -6.90 -37.57
CA SER A 454 40.68 -5.70 -38.17
C SER A 454 41.28 -4.78 -37.13
N MET A 455 42.57 -4.49 -37.31
CA MET A 455 43.25 -3.32 -36.76
C MET A 455 42.39 -2.06 -36.97
N PHE A 456 42.28 -1.22 -35.95
CA PHE A 456 42.58 0.20 -36.05
C PHE A 456 42.77 0.75 -34.63
N SER A 457 43.98 1.22 -34.37
CA SER A 457 44.34 2.04 -33.23
C SER A 457 43.61 3.38 -33.33
N ASN A 458 43.04 3.88 -32.22
CA ASN A 458 43.09 5.29 -31.90
C ASN A 458 42.77 5.55 -30.43
N ASN A 459 43.78 6.11 -29.76
CA ASN A 459 43.72 6.67 -28.41
C ASN A 459 42.67 7.77 -28.34
N ASN A 460 41.75 7.66 -27.37
CA ASN A 460 41.06 8.81 -26.82
C ASN A 460 40.96 8.63 -25.30
N THR A 461 42.01 9.05 -24.59
CA THR A 461 42.09 9.14 -23.14
C THR A 461 41.14 10.21 -22.62
N ARG A 462 39.93 9.80 -22.25
CA ARG A 462 39.09 10.50 -21.30
C ARG A 462 38.92 9.55 -20.13
N ALA A 463 39.68 9.78 -19.06
CA ALA A 463 39.76 8.90 -17.89
C ALA A 463 38.33 8.60 -17.38
N GLN A 464 37.93 7.33 -17.46
CA GLN A 464 36.73 6.84 -16.81
C GLN A 464 37.00 6.90 -15.30
N THR A 465 36.50 7.94 -14.63
CA THR A 465 36.49 8.00 -13.16
C THR A 465 35.76 6.76 -12.64
N SER A 466 36.45 5.93 -11.86
CA SER A 466 35.87 4.67 -11.35
C SER A 466 34.62 4.96 -10.50
N THR A 467 33.67 4.03 -10.49
CA THR A 467 32.43 4.12 -9.69
C THR A 467 32.74 4.38 -8.21
N ALA A 468 33.82 3.77 -7.70
CA ALA A 468 34.35 4.00 -6.36
C ALA A 468 34.75 5.46 -6.13
N THR A 469 35.52 6.07 -7.05
CA THR A 469 35.95 7.47 -6.93
C THR A 469 34.78 8.45 -6.95
N ARG A 470 33.73 8.20 -7.74
CA ARG A 470 32.51 9.04 -7.73
C ARG A 470 31.76 8.95 -6.40
N ARG A 471 31.65 7.75 -5.83
CA ARG A 471 31.02 7.54 -4.52
C ARG A 471 31.79 8.26 -3.41
N LEU A 472 33.11 8.12 -3.40
CA LEU A 472 33.99 8.77 -2.41
C LEU A 472 33.96 10.31 -2.53
N MET A 473 33.88 10.87 -3.74
CA MET A 473 33.69 12.32 -3.91
C MET A 473 32.38 12.82 -3.30
N LYS A 474 31.31 12.03 -3.41
CA LYS A 474 30.02 12.37 -2.78
C LYS A 474 30.14 12.32 -1.26
N GLU A 475 30.70 11.26 -0.71
CA GLU A 475 30.85 11.10 0.75
C GLU A 475 31.78 12.17 1.36
N TYR A 476 32.83 12.58 0.65
CA TYR A 476 33.68 13.69 1.08
C TYR A 476 32.93 15.03 1.12
N ARG A 477 32.11 15.32 0.10
CA ARG A 477 31.24 16.52 0.10
C ARG A 477 30.23 16.48 1.24
N ASP A 478 29.64 15.33 1.50
CA ASP A 478 28.66 15.16 2.57
C ASP A 478 29.32 15.38 3.96
N LEU A 479 30.55 14.88 4.18
CA LEU A 479 31.34 15.14 5.40
C LEU A 479 31.80 16.60 5.51
N THR A 480 32.04 17.29 4.40
CA THR A 480 32.43 18.71 4.41
C THR A 480 31.22 19.62 4.65
N ALA A 481 30.05 19.25 4.14
CA ALA A 481 28.81 20.01 4.27
C ALA A 481 28.18 19.89 5.67
N ASP A 482 28.31 18.72 6.30
CA ASP A 482 27.85 18.44 7.65
C ASP A 482 28.95 17.68 8.40
N PRO A 483 29.92 18.38 9.00
CA PRO A 483 30.99 17.74 9.75
C PRO A 483 30.38 16.88 10.86
N LEU A 484 30.95 15.68 11.02
CA LEU A 484 30.76 14.89 12.23
C LEU A 484 31.14 15.77 13.43
N GLN A 485 30.56 15.50 14.61
CA GLN A 485 30.85 16.18 15.89
C GLN A 485 32.31 16.66 15.97
N ASP A 486 32.59 17.80 16.64
CA ASP A 486 33.90 18.50 16.70
C ASP A 486 35.14 17.63 17.03
N THR A 487 34.95 16.33 17.30
CA THR A 487 35.93 15.30 17.61
C THR A 487 36.46 14.49 16.42
N ILE A 488 35.88 14.55 15.20
CA ILE A 488 36.38 13.76 14.03
C ILE A 488 36.52 14.63 12.78
N THR A 489 37.69 14.57 12.13
CA THR A 489 37.92 15.14 10.79
C THR A 489 38.44 14.06 9.85
N ALA A 490 37.92 13.94 8.63
CA ALA A 490 38.41 12.96 7.64
C ALA A 490 38.38 13.53 6.22
N GLY A 491 39.41 13.20 5.42
CA GLY A 491 39.51 13.64 4.03
C GLY A 491 40.61 12.93 3.22
N PRO A 492 40.64 13.09 1.89
CA PRO A 492 41.65 12.48 1.04
C PRO A 492 43.05 13.07 1.33
N VAL A 493 44.08 12.21 1.28
CA VAL A 493 45.48 12.63 1.51
C VAL A 493 45.98 13.55 0.40
N THR A 494 45.52 13.33 -0.84
CA THR A 494 45.86 14.14 -2.02
C THR A 494 44.64 14.28 -2.93
N GLU A 495 44.49 15.42 -3.61
CA GLU A 495 43.35 15.69 -4.52
C GLU A 495 43.29 14.72 -5.72
N ASP A 496 44.44 14.13 -6.10
CA ASP A 496 44.55 13.18 -7.21
C ASP A 496 44.23 11.73 -6.81
N ASN A 497 44.37 11.36 -5.53
CA ASN A 497 44.15 10.00 -5.03
C ASN A 497 42.99 9.94 -4.02
N MET A 498 41.78 9.78 -4.54
CA MET A 498 40.56 9.66 -3.74
C MET A 498 40.40 8.32 -3.01
N LEU A 499 41.29 7.33 -3.23
CA LEU A 499 41.25 6.00 -2.61
C LEU A 499 42.05 5.89 -1.31
N GLU A 500 42.74 6.96 -0.91
CA GLU A 500 43.48 7.02 0.35
C GLU A 500 43.07 8.27 1.13
N TRP A 501 42.48 8.07 2.31
CA TRP A 501 42.06 9.15 3.19
C TRP A 501 42.80 9.09 4.51
N GLU A 502 42.90 10.24 5.15
CA GLU A 502 43.40 10.41 6.51
C GLU A 502 42.27 10.95 7.39
N ALA A 503 42.12 10.35 8.57
CA ALA A 503 41.16 10.76 9.58
C ALA A 503 41.88 11.07 10.89
N LEU A 504 41.51 12.18 11.51
CA LEU A 504 41.94 12.60 12.84
C LEU A 504 40.78 12.41 13.80
N ILE A 505 40.97 11.59 14.82
CA ILE A 505 39.97 11.26 15.83
C ILE A 505 40.46 11.73 17.19
N GLN A 506 39.67 12.60 17.84
CA GLN A 506 39.91 13.04 19.20
C GLN A 506 39.31 12.03 20.18
N GLY A 507 40.10 11.61 21.18
CA GLY A 507 39.65 10.66 22.18
C GLY A 507 38.50 11.22 23.03
N PRO A 508 37.41 10.46 23.23
CA PRO A 508 36.24 10.91 23.99
C PRO A 508 36.54 11.14 25.48
N GLU A 509 35.84 12.11 26.09
CA GLU A 509 35.94 12.44 27.52
C GLU A 509 35.52 11.25 28.40
N GLY A 510 36.27 10.97 29.48
CA GLY A 510 36.01 9.84 30.37
C GLY A 510 36.65 8.52 29.95
N THR A 511 37.47 8.50 28.89
CA THR A 511 38.21 7.31 28.44
C THR A 511 39.73 7.44 28.67
N PRO A 512 40.50 6.34 28.63
CA PRO A 512 41.98 6.40 28.69
C PRO A 512 42.62 7.21 27.55
N TYR A 513 41.84 7.56 26.52
CA TYR A 513 42.26 8.29 25.33
C TYR A 513 41.90 9.78 25.39
N GLU A 514 41.29 10.25 26.49
CA GLU A 514 40.87 11.63 26.68
C GLU A 514 42.02 12.63 26.44
N GLY A 515 41.75 13.63 25.58
CA GLY A 515 42.72 14.68 25.22
C GLY A 515 43.76 14.27 24.16
N GLY A 516 43.78 13.01 23.71
CA GLY A 516 44.61 12.55 22.60
C GLY A 516 43.98 12.79 21.23
N VAL A 517 44.81 13.04 20.21
CA VAL A 517 44.40 13.05 18.79
C VAL A 517 45.12 11.91 18.08
N PHE A 518 44.36 11.01 17.48
CA PHE A 518 44.86 9.81 16.83
C PHE A 518 44.63 9.89 15.32
N ALA A 519 45.70 9.73 14.56
CA ALA A 519 45.64 9.68 13.11
C ALA A 519 45.33 8.24 12.65
N ALA A 520 44.39 8.13 11.72
CA ALA A 520 44.01 6.88 11.10
C ALA A 520 44.05 7.01 9.57
N LYS A 521 44.65 6.03 8.91
CA LYS A 521 44.67 5.91 7.46
C LYS A 521 43.53 5.00 6.99
N LEU A 522 42.75 5.47 6.02
CA LEU A 522 41.67 4.73 5.37
C LEU A 522 42.10 4.39 3.93
N VAL A 523 42.10 3.11 3.59
CA VAL A 523 42.48 2.62 2.24
C VAL A 523 41.28 1.94 1.60
N PHE A 524 40.81 2.50 0.49
CA PHE A 524 39.61 2.04 -0.22
C PHE A 524 39.97 1.09 -1.38
N PRO A 525 39.30 -0.07 -1.51
CA PRO A 525 39.45 -0.92 -2.68
C PRO A 525 38.83 -0.28 -3.93
N ALA A 526 39.30 -0.68 -5.11
CA ALA A 526 38.79 -0.17 -6.40
C ALA A 526 37.31 -0.51 -6.64
N ASP A 527 36.83 -1.54 -5.96
CA ASP A 527 35.49 -2.12 -5.99
C ASP A 527 34.59 -1.62 -4.84
N TYR A 528 35.02 -0.58 -4.11
CA TYR A 528 34.16 0.15 -3.16
C TYR A 528 32.89 0.70 -3.85
N PRO A 529 31.69 0.58 -3.23
CA PRO A 529 31.37 0.15 -1.86
C PRO A 529 31.02 -1.35 -1.71
N LEU A 530 31.30 -2.21 -2.69
CA LEU A 530 30.98 -3.64 -2.59
C LEU A 530 31.80 -4.33 -1.48
N ASN A 531 33.06 -3.92 -1.34
CA ASN A 531 33.96 -4.37 -0.27
C ASN A 531 34.26 -3.21 0.70
N PRO A 532 34.42 -3.51 2.00
CA PRO A 532 34.79 -2.50 3.01
C PRO A 532 36.19 -1.95 2.72
N PHE A 533 36.42 -0.73 3.20
CA PHE A 533 37.77 -0.15 3.25
C PHE A 533 38.51 -0.62 4.51
N THR A 534 39.83 -0.55 4.50
CA THR A 534 40.64 -0.87 5.69
C THR A 534 40.99 0.41 6.43
N MET A 535 40.87 0.40 7.76
CA MET A 535 41.25 1.50 8.63
C MET A 535 42.39 1.09 9.55
N THR A 536 43.45 1.90 9.61
CA THR A 536 44.66 1.63 10.41
C THR A 536 45.09 2.86 11.21
N PHE A 537 45.27 2.73 12.52
CA PHE A 537 45.84 3.78 13.38
C PHE A 537 47.38 3.81 13.28
N ASP A 538 47.94 5.01 13.13
CA ASP A 538 49.39 5.25 13.14
C ASP A 538 49.73 6.43 14.07
N PRO A 539 50.42 6.23 15.20
CA PRO A 539 50.94 4.97 15.74
C PRO A 539 49.83 4.01 16.23
N PRO A 540 50.09 2.69 16.31
CA PRO A 540 49.08 1.69 16.69
C PRO A 540 48.59 1.92 18.12
N LEU A 541 47.26 1.98 18.27
CA LEU A 541 46.59 2.23 19.54
C LEU A 541 46.32 0.90 20.26
N LEU A 542 46.67 0.82 21.56
CA LEU A 542 46.47 -0.39 22.35
C LEU A 542 44.98 -0.50 22.73
N HIS A 543 44.20 -1.30 22.00
CA HIS A 543 42.76 -1.50 22.21
C HIS A 543 42.35 -2.95 21.89
N PRO A 544 41.38 -3.55 22.60
CA PRO A 544 40.93 -4.94 22.36
C PRO A 544 40.47 -5.23 20.92
N ASN A 545 39.96 -4.20 20.23
CA ASN A 545 39.42 -4.28 18.87
C ASN A 545 40.39 -3.73 17.81
N ILE A 546 41.67 -3.57 18.15
CA ILE A 546 42.72 -3.13 17.23
C ILE A 546 43.85 -4.16 17.25
N TYR A 547 44.20 -4.69 16.08
CA TYR A 547 45.31 -5.63 15.95
C TYR A 547 46.66 -4.97 16.31
N PRO A 548 47.69 -5.74 16.70
CA PRO A 548 49.03 -5.20 17.00
C PRO A 548 49.68 -4.40 15.86
N ASN A 549 49.21 -4.57 14.63
CA ASN A 549 49.63 -3.83 13.44
C ASN A 549 48.85 -2.51 13.21
N GLY A 550 47.95 -2.13 14.13
CA GLY A 550 47.15 -0.90 14.08
C GLY A 550 45.85 -1.01 13.29
N VAL A 551 45.54 -2.17 12.67
CA VAL A 551 44.30 -2.38 11.90
C VAL A 551 43.09 -2.49 12.82
N VAL A 552 42.03 -1.74 12.53
CA VAL A 552 40.77 -1.77 13.28
C VAL A 552 39.97 -3.02 12.90
N CYS A 553 39.54 -3.78 13.91
CA CYS A 553 38.73 -4.99 13.75
C CYS A 553 37.34 -4.76 14.37
N ILE A 554 36.36 -4.45 13.53
CA ILE A 554 34.95 -4.35 13.89
C ILE A 554 34.12 -5.08 12.84
N SER A 555 33.01 -5.71 13.24
CA SER A 555 32.19 -6.56 12.36
C SER A 555 31.77 -5.85 11.07
N ILE A 556 31.47 -4.55 11.14
CA ILE A 556 31.10 -3.75 9.97
C ILE A 556 32.23 -3.60 8.94
N LEU A 557 33.50 -3.84 9.29
CA LEU A 557 34.64 -3.82 8.36
C LEU A 557 34.97 -5.20 7.77
N HIS A 558 34.22 -6.25 8.13
CA HIS A 558 34.37 -7.57 7.52
C HIS A 558 33.62 -7.67 6.18
N PRO A 559 34.17 -8.37 5.17
CA PRO A 559 33.55 -8.53 3.85
C PRO A 559 32.10 -9.04 3.92
N PRO A 560 31.23 -8.66 2.97
CA PRO A 560 29.84 -9.09 2.95
C PRO A 560 29.70 -10.60 2.71
N GLY A 561 28.83 -11.27 3.48
CA GLY A 561 28.52 -12.69 3.35
C GLY A 561 28.39 -13.41 4.70
N ASP A 562 28.02 -14.70 4.69
CA ASP A 562 28.00 -15.50 5.92
C ASP A 562 29.43 -15.76 6.41
N ASP A 563 29.64 -15.65 7.73
CA ASP A 563 30.91 -15.94 8.36
C ASP A 563 31.21 -17.45 8.23
N PRO A 564 32.35 -17.87 7.64
CA PRO A 564 32.76 -19.26 7.60
C PRO A 564 32.77 -19.94 8.98
N LEU A 565 33.01 -19.17 10.04
CA LEU A 565 33.11 -19.65 11.43
C LEU A 565 31.80 -19.49 12.24
N HIS A 566 30.74 -18.93 11.65
CA HIS A 566 29.39 -18.76 12.24
C HIS A 566 29.33 -17.94 13.55
N TYR A 567 30.29 -17.04 13.79
CA TYR A 567 30.25 -16.16 14.98
C TYR A 567 29.47 -14.87 14.74
N GLU A 568 29.34 -14.41 13.49
CA GLU A 568 28.66 -13.16 13.12
C GLU A 568 27.49 -13.40 12.16
N SER A 569 26.39 -12.69 12.35
CA SER A 569 25.27 -12.71 11.41
C SER A 569 25.58 -11.85 10.17
N ALA A 570 25.04 -12.21 8.99
CA ALA A 570 25.23 -11.42 7.77
C ALA A 570 24.74 -9.95 7.90
N SER A 571 23.87 -9.66 8.86
CA SER A 571 23.39 -8.31 9.19
C SER A 571 24.38 -7.45 9.97
N GLU A 572 25.37 -8.04 10.63
CA GLU A 572 26.38 -7.34 11.44
C GLU A 572 27.65 -7.01 10.64
N ARG A 573 27.76 -7.53 9.41
CA ARG A 573 28.92 -7.36 8.52
C ARG A 573 28.76 -6.18 7.56
N TRP A 574 29.81 -5.88 6.79
CA TRP A 574 29.80 -4.76 5.83
C TRP A 574 28.59 -4.82 4.91
N SER A 575 27.86 -3.70 4.86
CA SER A 575 26.79 -3.50 3.89
C SER A 575 27.16 -2.33 2.98
N PRO A 576 27.02 -2.44 1.65
CA PRO A 576 27.29 -1.35 0.70
C PRO A 576 26.46 -0.07 0.93
N VAL A 577 25.46 -0.12 1.82
CA VAL A 577 24.65 1.02 2.26
C VAL A 577 25.39 1.87 3.31
N GLN A 578 26.31 1.25 4.08
CA GLN A 578 27.13 1.93 5.08
C GLN A 578 28.23 2.75 4.38
N GLY A 579 28.39 4.00 4.80
CA GLY A 579 29.39 4.93 4.26
C GLY A 579 30.54 5.18 5.25
N VAL A 580 31.53 5.97 4.84
CA VAL A 580 32.67 6.35 5.70
C VAL A 580 32.19 6.98 7.02
N ARG A 581 31.14 7.80 6.96
CA ARG A 581 30.54 8.48 8.12
C ARG A 581 30.07 7.51 9.21
N SER A 582 29.34 6.45 8.84
CA SER A 582 28.82 5.47 9.80
C SER A 582 29.92 4.64 10.46
N VAL A 583 30.98 4.32 9.69
CA VAL A 583 32.13 3.59 10.23
C VAL A 583 32.89 4.46 11.23
N LEU A 584 33.17 5.73 10.90
CA LEU A 584 33.89 6.63 11.81
C LEU A 584 33.14 6.85 13.14
N LEU A 585 31.80 6.97 13.09
CA LEU A 585 30.97 7.03 14.29
C LEU A 585 31.02 5.73 15.11
N SER A 586 31.04 4.58 14.44
CA SER A 586 31.15 3.28 15.11
C SER A 586 32.51 3.10 15.78
N VAL A 587 33.59 3.59 15.15
CA VAL A 587 34.94 3.58 15.74
C VAL A 587 35.03 4.53 16.93
N LEU A 588 34.38 5.70 16.88
CA LEU A 588 34.31 6.59 18.05
C LEU A 588 33.51 5.95 19.20
N SER A 589 32.38 5.30 18.89
CA SER A 589 31.61 4.54 19.88
C SER A 589 32.42 3.40 20.49
N MET A 590 33.21 2.69 19.68
CA MET A 590 34.12 1.64 20.13
C MET A 590 35.20 2.17 21.09
N LEU A 591 35.75 3.36 20.84
CA LEU A 591 36.72 4.00 21.74
C LEU A 591 36.07 4.49 23.05
N ALA A 592 34.78 4.85 23.02
CA ALA A 592 34.03 5.29 24.20
C ALA A 592 33.61 4.13 25.11
N GLU A 593 33.06 3.07 24.52
CA GLU A 593 32.62 1.86 25.22
C GLU A 593 33.15 0.64 24.46
N PRO A 594 34.21 -0.03 24.97
CA PRO A 594 34.71 -1.24 24.33
C PRO A 594 33.64 -2.33 24.41
N ASN A 595 33.13 -2.74 23.25
CA ASN A 595 32.28 -3.92 23.17
C ASN A 595 33.18 -5.15 23.36
N ILE A 596 32.88 -5.98 24.37
CA ILE A 596 33.67 -7.16 24.74
C ILE A 596 32.94 -8.46 24.35
N GLU A 597 31.73 -8.34 23.80
CA GLU A 597 30.87 -9.47 23.43
C GLU A 597 30.88 -9.77 21.92
N SER A 598 31.61 -9.01 21.11
CA SER A 598 31.63 -9.21 19.66
C SER A 598 32.53 -10.38 19.26
N GLY A 599 32.08 -11.18 18.29
CA GLY A 599 32.88 -12.30 17.74
C GLY A 599 34.23 -11.86 17.18
N ALA A 600 34.32 -10.64 16.64
CA ALA A 600 35.56 -10.00 16.18
C ALA A 600 36.62 -9.86 17.30
N ASP A 601 36.20 -9.71 18.56
CA ASP A 601 37.09 -9.52 19.71
C ASP A 601 37.85 -10.82 20.05
N VAL A 602 37.26 -11.99 19.78
CA VAL A 602 37.87 -13.31 20.06
C VAL A 602 39.11 -13.53 19.19
N GLU A 603 39.07 -13.11 17.93
CA GLU A 603 40.21 -13.20 17.01
C GLU A 603 41.35 -12.24 17.39
N VAL A 604 41.04 -10.99 17.74
CA VAL A 604 42.05 -10.02 18.17
C VAL A 604 42.64 -10.42 19.53
N SER A 605 41.82 -10.88 20.47
CA SER A 605 42.26 -11.39 21.77
C SER A 605 43.16 -12.61 21.66
N SER A 606 42.86 -13.54 20.74
CA SER A 606 43.66 -14.75 20.51
C SER A 606 45.02 -14.41 19.89
N SER A 607 45.04 -13.54 18.87
CA SER A 607 46.26 -13.08 18.22
C SER A 607 47.13 -12.20 19.14
N ALA A 608 46.52 -11.39 20.02
CA ALA A 608 47.23 -10.62 21.04
C ALA A 608 47.84 -11.52 22.13
N ARG A 609 47.16 -12.59 22.56
CA ARG A 609 47.72 -13.60 23.49
C ARG A 609 48.89 -14.39 22.89
N ASP A 610 48.83 -14.72 21.60
CA ASP A 610 49.96 -15.37 20.92
C ASP A 610 51.14 -14.42 20.68
N SER A 611 50.86 -13.13 20.49
CA SER A 611 51.88 -12.08 20.38
C SER A 611 52.57 -11.79 21.72
N SER A 612 51.81 -11.71 22.83
CA SER A 612 52.35 -11.47 24.18
C SER A 612 53.18 -12.63 24.73
N ARG A 613 52.81 -13.87 24.38
CA ARG A 613 53.65 -15.07 24.62
C ARG A 613 55.01 -15.00 23.94
N ASN A 614 55.12 -14.27 22.83
CA ASN A 614 56.36 -14.14 22.07
C ASN A 614 57.20 -12.92 22.47
N THR A 615 56.60 -11.91 23.10
CA THR A 615 57.27 -10.65 23.48
C THR A 615 57.53 -10.49 24.98
N GLY A 616 56.99 -11.37 25.84
CA GLY A 616 57.35 -11.44 27.26
C GLY A 616 56.90 -10.24 28.10
N ILE A 617 55.83 -9.55 27.70
CA ILE A 617 55.26 -8.42 28.43
C ILE A 617 53.90 -8.85 28.99
N ASP A 618 53.81 -8.97 30.32
CA ASP A 618 52.55 -9.20 31.04
C ASP A 618 51.71 -7.92 31.01
N VAL A 619 50.43 -8.03 30.64
CA VAL A 619 49.45 -6.92 30.67
C VAL A 619 48.39 -7.24 31.73
N PRO A 620 48.09 -6.33 32.68
CA PRO A 620 46.98 -6.50 33.62
C PRO A 620 45.64 -6.31 32.88
N LEU A 621 44.70 -7.21 33.15
CA LEU A 621 43.31 -7.15 32.69
C LEU A 621 42.55 -5.95 33.23
#